data_AF-A0A4C2ED01-F1
#
_entry.id   AF-A0A4C2ED01-F1
#
_cell.length_a   1.000
_cell.length_b   1.000
_cell.length_c   1.000
_cell.angle_alpha   90.00
_cell.angle_beta   90.00
_cell.angle_gamma   90.00
#
_symmetry.space_group_name_H-M   'P 1'
#
loop_
_entity.id
_entity.type
_entity.pdbx_description
1 polymer ?
#
loop_
_entity_poly.entity_id
_entity_poly.type
_entity_poly.pdbx_seq_one_letter_code
_entity_poly.pdbx_strand_id
1 'polypeptide(L)'
;MSSEQLLLKYFKGTLITHTHTLEEFAQLVAQHHRSKHESEPDEATIKDWYSKCEQHDEAALQLTEQRIENFLHEARRAQLLELEKLQLTESFSLEEVVNKLHHVDQLLDRRLVYMHESINSNVMELQKFNKLLELANSTKTDGDKDINSV
;
A
#
# COMPACT_ATOMS: atom_id res chain seq x y z
N MET A 1 -27.03 -9.45 2.47
CA MET A 1 -26.80 -9.29 3.92
C MET A 1 -25.38 -8.80 4.10
N SER A 2 -25.18 -7.65 4.75
CA SER A 2 -23.83 -7.13 5.03
C SER A 2 -23.15 -7.92 6.16
N SER A 3 -21.82 -7.85 6.25
CA SER A 3 -21.05 -8.48 7.33
C SER A 3 -21.49 -7.96 8.71
N GLU A 4 -21.81 -6.68 8.79
CA GLU A 4 -22.39 -6.04 9.96
C GLU A 4 -23.73 -6.65 10.36
N GLN A 5 -24.67 -6.77 9.41
CA GLN A 5 -25.97 -7.39 9.66
C GLN A 5 -25.85 -8.85 10.12
N LEU A 6 -24.85 -9.58 9.62
CA LEU A 6 -24.57 -10.95 10.05
C LEU A 6 -24.12 -11.01 11.51
N LEU A 7 -23.18 -10.13 11.90
CA LEU A 7 -22.68 -10.05 13.27
C LEU A 7 -23.78 -9.61 14.23
N LEU A 8 -24.57 -8.59 13.86
CA LEU A 8 -25.70 -8.12 14.67
C LEU A 8 -26.75 -9.20 14.88
N LYS A 9 -27.06 -9.97 13.83
CA LYS A 9 -27.99 -11.09 13.95
C LYS A 9 -27.45 -12.18 14.89
N TYR A 10 -26.15 -12.46 14.84
CA TYR A 10 -25.51 -13.41 15.75
C TYR A 10 -25.64 -12.96 17.21
N PHE A 11 -25.29 -11.71 17.52
CA PHE A 11 -25.40 -11.18 18.88
C PHE A 11 -26.84 -11.10 19.37
N LYS A 12 -27.79 -10.67 18.53
CA LYS A 12 -29.23 -10.71 18.85
C LYS A 12 -29.70 -12.11 19.21
N GLY A 13 -29.19 -13.13 18.52
CA GLY A 13 -29.49 -14.54 18.82
C GLY A 13 -28.90 -15.06 20.13
N THR A 14 -28.06 -14.29 20.82
CA THR A 14 -27.47 -14.66 22.12
C THR A 14 -28.09 -13.93 23.31
N LEU A 15 -28.95 -12.93 23.05
CA LEU A 15 -29.62 -12.16 24.10
C LEU A 15 -30.81 -12.95 24.67
N ILE A 16 -30.99 -12.87 25.99
CA ILE A 16 -32.00 -13.66 26.71
C ILE A 16 -33.39 -13.23 26.26
N THR A 17 -33.63 -11.93 26.17
CA THR A 17 -34.94 -11.34 25.84
C THR A 17 -35.32 -11.44 24.37
N HIS A 18 -34.34 -11.72 23.49
CA HIS A 18 -34.57 -12.01 22.07
C HIS A 18 -34.77 -13.50 21.79
N THR A 19 -34.40 -14.36 22.73
CA THR A 19 -34.52 -15.81 22.59
C THR A 19 -35.67 -16.40 23.40
N HIS A 20 -36.04 -15.75 24.50
CA HIS A 20 -37.10 -16.19 25.40
C HIS A 20 -38.09 -15.06 25.62
N THR A 21 -39.37 -15.38 25.47
CA THR A 21 -40.46 -14.52 25.90
C THR A 21 -40.53 -14.45 27.43
N LEU A 22 -41.25 -13.44 27.95
CA LEU A 22 -41.53 -13.34 29.39
C LEU A 22 -42.16 -14.62 29.95
N GLU A 23 -43.05 -15.26 29.19
CA GLU A 23 -43.73 -16.49 29.59
C GLU A 23 -42.74 -17.67 29.73
N GLU A 24 -41.83 -17.82 28.77
CA GLU A 24 -40.79 -18.85 28.80
C GLU A 24 -39.78 -18.58 29.92
N PHE A 25 -39.42 -17.32 30.15
CA PHE A 25 -38.58 -16.91 31.27
C PHE A 25 -39.23 -17.22 32.63
N ALA A 26 -40.53 -16.93 32.79
CA ALA A 26 -41.26 -17.26 34.01
C ALA A 26 -41.31 -18.77 34.25
N GLN A 27 -41.49 -19.58 33.21
CA GLN A 27 -41.45 -21.03 33.31
C GLN A 27 -40.07 -21.56 33.72
N LEU A 28 -38.99 -20.99 33.19
CA LEU A 28 -37.62 -21.34 33.57
C LEU A 28 -37.34 -21.03 35.04
N VAL A 29 -37.77 -19.86 35.51
CA VAL A 29 -37.63 -19.45 36.92
C VAL A 29 -38.42 -20.41 37.82
N ALA A 30 -39.67 -20.74 37.48
CA ALA A 30 -40.47 -21.69 38.24
C ALA A 30 -39.86 -23.11 38.28
N GLN A 31 -39.36 -23.62 37.15
CA GLN A 31 -38.68 -24.91 37.10
C GLN A 31 -37.43 -24.95 37.99
N HIS A 32 -36.63 -23.88 37.97
CA HIS A 32 -35.42 -23.78 38.77
C HIS A 32 -35.73 -23.77 40.27
N HIS A 33 -36.71 -22.98 40.73
CA HIS A 33 -37.09 -22.95 42.15
C HIS A 33 -37.71 -24.27 42.61
N ARG A 34 -38.54 -24.93 41.79
CA ARG A 34 -39.04 -26.29 42.08
C ARG A 34 -37.91 -27.30 42.23
N SER A 35 -36.89 -27.23 41.39
CA SER A 35 -35.73 -28.13 41.45
C SER A 35 -34.90 -27.96 42.73
N LYS A 36 -34.90 -26.74 43.30
CA LYS A 36 -34.20 -26.39 44.54
C LYS A 36 -35.07 -26.51 45.80
N HIS A 37 -36.33 -26.92 45.67
CA HIS A 37 -37.33 -26.91 46.74
C HIS A 37 -37.48 -25.54 47.42
N GLU A 38 -37.32 -24.47 46.64
CA GLU A 38 -37.50 -23.08 47.10
C GLU A 38 -38.92 -22.60 46.78
N SER A 39 -39.40 -21.60 47.53
CA SER A 39 -40.67 -20.94 47.24
C SER A 39 -40.59 -20.20 45.91
N GLU A 40 -41.61 -20.37 45.06
CA GLU A 40 -41.68 -19.65 43.78
C GLU A 40 -41.83 -18.14 44.02
N PRO A 41 -41.07 -17.30 43.31
CA PRO A 41 -41.24 -15.85 43.37
C PRO A 41 -42.60 -15.45 42.79
N ASP A 42 -43.12 -14.31 43.25
CA ASP A 42 -44.37 -13.76 42.73
C ASP A 42 -44.21 -13.21 41.30
N GLU A 43 -45.34 -13.08 40.60
CA GLU A 43 -45.35 -12.62 39.20
C GLU A 43 -44.77 -11.21 39.05
N ALA A 44 -44.92 -10.35 40.06
CA ALA A 44 -44.37 -9.01 40.07
C ALA A 44 -42.83 -9.02 40.10
N THR A 45 -42.22 -9.89 40.92
CA THR A 45 -40.76 -10.03 40.98
C THR A 45 -40.19 -10.60 39.67
N ILE A 46 -40.87 -11.60 39.08
CA ILE A 46 -40.44 -12.19 37.80
C ILE A 46 -40.48 -11.14 36.68
N LYS A 47 -41.53 -10.31 36.63
CA LYS A 47 -41.62 -9.20 35.66
C LYS A 47 -40.51 -8.18 35.87
N ASP A 48 -40.22 -7.79 37.10
CA ASP A 48 -39.12 -6.85 37.40
C ASP A 48 -37.76 -7.40 36.95
N TRP A 49 -37.49 -8.69 37.19
CA TRP A 49 -36.26 -9.33 36.72
C TRP A 49 -36.16 -9.36 35.20
N TYR A 50 -37.25 -9.72 34.52
CA TYR A 50 -37.27 -9.73 33.06
C TYR A 50 -37.07 -8.33 32.48
N SER A 51 -37.72 -7.30 33.02
CA SER A 51 -37.50 -5.92 32.59
C SER A 51 -36.07 -5.43 32.83
N LYS A 52 -35.41 -5.88 33.91
CA LYS A 52 -33.98 -5.62 34.12
C LYS A 52 -33.11 -6.31 33.07
N CYS A 53 -33.45 -7.54 32.69
CA CYS A 53 -32.80 -8.24 31.58
C CYS A 53 -33.00 -7.51 30.25
N GLU A 54 -34.20 -6.99 29.95
CA GLU A 54 -34.46 -6.20 28.74
C GLU A 54 -33.60 -4.94 28.68
N GLN A 55 -33.52 -4.19 29.78
CA GLN A 55 -32.67 -2.99 29.86
C GLN A 55 -31.19 -3.33 29.66
N HIS A 56 -30.73 -4.43 30.25
CA HIS A 56 -29.35 -4.86 30.12
C HIS A 56 -29.05 -5.35 28.69
N ASP A 57 -29.94 -6.15 28.09
CA ASP A 57 -29.80 -6.66 26.73
C ASP A 57 -29.80 -5.52 25.71
N GLU A 58 -30.67 -4.52 25.86
CA GLU A 58 -30.70 -3.34 24.99
C GLU A 58 -29.41 -2.51 25.12
N ALA A 59 -28.95 -2.25 26.34
CA ALA A 59 -27.69 -1.53 26.55
C ALA A 59 -26.49 -2.30 25.97
N ALA A 60 -26.45 -3.62 26.14
CA ALA A 60 -25.42 -4.48 25.58
C ALA A 60 -25.48 -4.49 24.04
N LEU A 61 -26.68 -4.47 23.45
CA LEU A 61 -26.88 -4.41 22.02
C LEU A 61 -26.33 -3.11 21.44
N GLN A 62 -26.69 -1.96 21.99
CA GLN A 62 -26.23 -0.65 21.52
C GLN A 62 -24.71 -0.52 21.57
N LEU A 63 -24.10 -0.97 22.67
CA LEU A 63 -22.64 -1.00 22.82
C LEU A 63 -21.98 -1.93 21.79
N THR A 64 -22.60 -3.07 21.52
CA THR A 64 -22.09 -4.06 20.56
C THR A 64 -22.23 -3.56 19.12
N GLU A 65 -23.34 -2.92 18.77
CA GLU A 65 -23.57 -2.25 17.49
C GLU A 65 -22.46 -1.23 17.21
N GLN A 66 -22.22 -0.32 18.15
CA GLN A 66 -21.15 0.67 18.02
C GLN A 66 -19.77 0.05 17.87
N ARG A 67 -19.48 -1.02 18.63
CA ARG A 67 -18.18 -1.73 18.55
C ARG A 67 -17.99 -2.43 17.21
N ILE A 68 -19.04 -3.05 16.66
CA ILE A 68 -18.99 -3.71 15.36
C ILE A 68 -18.76 -2.69 14.27
N GLU A 69 -19.47 -1.57 14.29
CA GLU A 69 -19.30 -0.49 13.33
C GLU A 69 -17.86 0.04 13.33
N ASN A 70 -17.35 0.40 14.52
CA ASN A 70 -15.99 0.88 14.70
C ASN A 70 -14.95 -0.14 14.21
N PHE A 71 -15.11 -1.41 14.59
CA PHE A 71 -14.21 -2.49 14.16
C PHE A 71 -14.19 -2.64 12.64
N LEU A 72 -15.37 -2.66 12.00
CA LEU A 72 -15.46 -2.81 10.54
C LEU A 72 -14.88 -1.60 9.82
N HIS A 73 -15.10 -0.39 10.33
CA HIS A 73 -14.53 0.83 9.78
C HIS A 73 -13.00 0.83 9.89
N GLU A 74 -12.45 0.52 11.07
CA GLU A 74 -11.01 0.43 11.30
C GLU A 74 -10.36 -0.65 10.44
N ALA A 75 -10.97 -1.84 10.35
CA ALA A 75 -10.48 -2.93 9.53
C ALA A 75 -10.43 -2.56 8.04
N ARG A 76 -11.50 -1.94 7.51
CA ARG A 76 -11.52 -1.47 6.11
C ARG A 76 -10.46 -0.40 5.86
N ARG A 77 -10.29 0.55 6.78
CA ARG A 77 -9.27 1.59 6.66
C ARG A 77 -7.86 0.99 6.66
N ALA A 78 -7.58 0.03 7.53
CA ALA A 78 -6.29 -0.65 7.58
C ALA A 78 -6.01 -1.41 6.27
N GLN A 79 -7.00 -2.15 5.75
CA GLN A 79 -6.90 -2.87 4.48
C GLN A 79 -6.67 -1.93 3.29
N LEU A 80 -7.34 -0.77 3.25
CA LEU A 80 -7.13 0.22 2.21
C LEU A 80 -5.70 0.79 2.24
N LEU A 81 -5.20 1.14 3.42
CA LEU A 81 -3.83 1.63 3.58
C LEU A 81 -2.78 0.58 3.18
N GLU A 82 -3.02 -0.68 3.52
CA GLU A 82 -2.15 -1.78 3.11
C GLU A 82 -2.16 -1.96 1.58
N LEU A 83 -3.34 -1.91 0.96
CA LEU A 83 -3.51 -2.01 -0.49
C LEU A 83 -2.83 -0.83 -1.21
N GLU A 84 -3.04 0.40 -0.74
CA GLU A 84 -2.38 1.59 -1.29
C GLU A 84 -0.85 1.46 -1.20
N LYS A 85 -0.35 0.98 -0.06
CA LYS A 85 1.09 0.78 0.13
C LYS A 85 1.65 -0.28 -0.83
N LEU A 86 0.95 -1.41 -0.99
CA LEU A 86 1.34 -2.46 -1.93
C LEU A 86 1.36 -1.94 -3.37
N GLN A 87 0.30 -1.22 -3.76
CA GLN A 87 0.23 -0.62 -5.09
C GLN A 87 1.36 0.39 -5.31
N LEU A 88 1.65 1.23 -4.32
CA LEU A 88 2.75 2.18 -4.39
C LEU A 88 4.11 1.49 -4.51
N THR A 89 4.32 0.34 -3.86
CA THR A 89 5.59 -0.42 -4.00
C THR A 89 5.78 -1.04 -5.37
N GLU A 90 4.69 -1.39 -6.07
CA GLU A 90 4.74 -1.94 -7.42
C GLU A 90 4.72 -0.86 -8.52
N SER A 91 4.50 0.40 -8.13
CA SER A 91 4.46 1.54 -9.04
C SER A 91 5.68 2.45 -8.89
N PHE A 92 6.14 3.03 -9.99
CA PHE A 92 7.12 4.11 -9.93
C PHE A 92 6.38 5.43 -9.93
N SER A 93 6.81 6.36 -9.06
CA SER A 93 6.30 7.72 -9.15
C SER A 93 6.82 8.38 -10.43
N LEU A 94 6.01 9.27 -11.01
CA LEU A 94 6.43 10.03 -12.19
C LEU A 94 7.71 10.83 -11.91
N GLU A 95 7.84 11.35 -10.69
CA GLU A 95 9.04 12.05 -10.24
C GLU A 95 10.28 11.17 -10.26
N GLU A 96 10.18 9.92 -9.78
CA GLU A 96 11.31 8.98 -9.81
C GLU A 96 11.71 8.64 -11.25
N VAL A 97 10.73 8.45 -12.14
CA VAL A 97 10.97 8.21 -13.57
C VAL A 97 11.66 9.40 -14.21
N VAL A 98 11.18 10.63 -13.99
CA VAL A 98 11.77 11.86 -14.54
C VAL A 98 13.20 12.05 -14.04
N ASN A 99 13.45 11.83 -12.74
CA ASN A 99 14.79 11.93 -12.17
C ASN A 99 15.75 10.90 -12.79
N LYS A 100 15.32 9.66 -12.97
CA LYS A 100 16.12 8.63 -13.65
C LYS A 100 16.38 8.96 -15.11
N LEU A 101 15.39 9.48 -15.85
CA LEU A 101 15.57 9.91 -17.23
C LEU A 101 16.56 11.08 -17.34
N HIS A 102 16.48 12.05 -16.44
CA HIS A 102 17.44 13.15 -16.41
C HIS A 102 18.86 12.65 -16.09
N HIS A 103 19.01 11.65 -15.22
CA HIS A 103 20.30 11.03 -14.96
C HIS A 103 20.87 10.29 -16.20
N VAL A 104 20.00 9.59 -16.94
CA VAL A 104 20.39 8.95 -18.20
C VAL A 104 20.86 9.98 -19.22
N ASP A 105 20.14 11.10 -19.36
CA ASP A 105 20.50 12.21 -20.23
C ASP A 105 21.91 12.76 -19.91
N GLN A 106 22.18 13.04 -18.63
CA GLN A 106 23.50 13.48 -18.18
C GLN A 106 24.62 12.47 -18.48
N LEU A 107 24.34 11.16 -18.38
CA LEU A 107 25.31 10.12 -18.73
C LEU A 107 25.58 10.07 -20.23
N LEU A 108 24.55 10.21 -21.05
CA LEU A 108 24.67 10.26 -22.51
C LEU A 108 25.46 11.49 -22.96
N ASP A 109 25.17 12.66 -22.39
CA ASP A 109 25.92 13.88 -22.65
C ASP A 109 27.40 13.74 -22.32
N ARG A 110 27.74 13.17 -21.15
CA ARG A 110 29.14 12.90 -20.79
C ARG A 110 29.81 11.98 -21.80
N ARG A 111 29.10 10.95 -22.28
CA ARG A 111 29.64 10.02 -23.27
C ARG A 111 29.87 10.70 -24.62
N LEU A 112 28.95 11.56 -25.04
CA LEU A 112 29.07 12.35 -26.27
C LEU A 112 30.26 13.30 -26.20
N VAL A 113 30.44 14.03 -25.10
CA VAL A 113 31.59 14.91 -24.88
C VAL A 113 32.89 14.13 -24.98
N TYR A 114 33.01 12.99 -24.28
CA TYR A 114 34.20 12.14 -24.34
C TYR A 114 34.49 11.64 -25.77
N MET A 115 33.46 11.21 -26.51
CA MET A 115 33.62 10.78 -27.90
C MET A 115 34.05 11.94 -28.80
N HIS A 116 33.50 13.13 -28.60
CA HIS A 116 33.86 14.32 -29.36
C HIS A 116 35.31 14.73 -29.12
N GLU A 117 35.77 14.71 -27.87
CA GLU A 117 37.17 14.94 -27.52
C GLU A 117 38.11 13.92 -28.16
N SER A 118 37.74 12.64 -28.13
CA SER A 118 38.51 11.57 -28.77
C SER A 118 38.61 11.74 -30.28
N ILE A 119 37.50 12.11 -30.96
CA ILE A 119 37.50 12.42 -32.39
C ILE A 119 38.41 13.61 -32.69
N ASN A 120 38.29 14.70 -31.92
CA ASN A 120 39.13 15.89 -32.11
C ASN A 120 40.62 15.56 -31.93
N SER A 121 40.96 14.72 -30.96
CA SER A 121 42.34 14.24 -30.79
C SER A 121 42.83 13.48 -32.02
N ASN A 122 42.04 12.53 -32.54
CA ASN A 122 42.39 11.77 -33.74
C ASN A 122 42.54 12.68 -34.98
N VAL A 123 41.66 13.68 -35.13
CA VAL A 123 41.75 14.66 -36.23
C VAL A 123 43.04 15.47 -36.13
N MET A 124 43.44 15.90 -34.93
CA MET A 124 44.71 16.61 -34.74
C MET A 124 45.93 15.73 -35.07
N GLU A 125 45.91 14.45 -34.69
CA GLU A 125 46.96 13.50 -35.06
C GLU A 125 47.04 13.29 -36.56
N LEU A 126 45.91 13.12 -37.25
CA LEU A 126 45.84 13.01 -38.70
C LEU A 126 46.38 14.27 -39.39
N GLN A 127 46.04 15.46 -38.89
CA GLN A 127 46.58 16.72 -39.41
C GLN A 127 48.09 16.83 -39.22
N LYS A 128 48.63 16.42 -38.07
CA LYS A 128 50.07 16.37 -37.83
C LYS A 128 50.75 15.40 -38.79
N PHE A 129 50.18 14.22 -38.97
CA PHE A 129 50.68 13.21 -39.90
C PHE A 129 50.69 13.74 -41.35
N ASN A 130 49.61 14.40 -41.78
CA ASN A 130 49.53 14.98 -43.12
C ASN A 130 50.60 16.08 -43.34
N LYS A 131 50.82 16.95 -42.34
CA LYS A 131 51.91 17.94 -42.39
C LYS A 131 53.29 17.30 -42.49
N LEU A 132 53.54 16.19 -41.79
CA LEU A 132 54.80 15.45 -41.90
C LEU A 132 54.98 14.85 -43.29
N LEU A 133 53.92 14.34 -43.93
CA LEU A 133 53.97 13.86 -45.30
C LEU A 133 54.25 14.98 -46.30
N GLU A 134 53.64 16.15 -46.15
CA GLU A 134 53.91 17.34 -46.97
C GLU A 134 55.38 17.80 -46.84
N LEU A 135 55.92 17.81 -45.61
CA LEU A 135 57.34 18.10 -45.36
C LEU A 135 58.26 17.06 -46.01
N ALA A 136 57.96 15.77 -45.87
CA ALA A 136 58.74 14.70 -46.48
C ALA A 136 58.72 14.78 -48.02
N ASN A 137 57.57 15.10 -48.62
CA ASN A 137 57.44 15.28 -50.06
C ASN A 137 58.17 16.52 -50.57
N SER A 138 58.13 17.64 -49.83
CA SER A 138 58.87 18.86 -50.20
C SER A 138 60.39 18.70 -50.07
N THR A 139 60.88 17.92 -49.09
CA THR A 139 62.31 17.57 -49.00
C THR A 139 62.80 16.68 -50.16
N LYS A 140 61.92 15.90 -50.81
CA LYS A 140 62.28 15.14 -52.02
C LYS A 140 62.41 16.04 -53.26
N THR A 141 61.64 17.12 -53.35
CA THR A 141 61.70 18.04 -54.50
C THR A 141 62.88 19.01 -54.48
N ASP A 142 63.50 19.27 -53.32
CA ASP A 142 64.74 20.06 -53.25
C ASP A 142 65.98 19.24 -53.68
N GLY A 143 65.91 17.89 -53.59
CA GLY A 143 66.93 17.00 -54.14
C GLY A 143 66.96 16.94 -55.68
N ASP A 144 65.93 17.46 -56.35
CA ASP A 144 65.85 17.50 -57.82
C ASP A 144 66.36 18.84 -58.42
N LYS A 145 66.64 19.85 -57.60
CA LYS A 145 67.21 21.12 -58.07
C LYS A 145 68.74 21.12 -58.17
N ASP A 146 69.43 20.23 -57.48
CA ASP A 146 70.89 20.10 -57.58
C ASP A 146 71.36 19.27 -58.79
N ILE A 147 70.43 18.64 -59.54
CA ILE A 147 70.77 17.81 -60.71
C ILE A 147 70.76 18.62 -62.03
N ASN A 148 70.21 19.84 -62.05
CA ASN A 148 70.07 20.66 -63.27
C ASN A 148 71.04 21.86 -63.36
N SER A 149 72.15 21.85 -62.62
CA SER A 149 73.22 22.85 -62.77
C SER A 149 74.53 22.24 -63.29
N VAL A 150 74.53 21.82 -64.56
CA VAL A 150 75.72 21.76 -65.44
C VAL A 150 75.28 22.11 -66.86
#